data_AF-A0AAV8CEF4-F1
#
_entry.id   AF-A0AAV8CEF4-F1
#
_cell.length_a   1.000
_cell.length_b   1.000
_cell.length_c   1.000
_cell.angle_alpha   90.00
_cell.angle_beta   90.00
_cell.angle_gamma   90.00
#
_symmetry.space_group_name_H-M   'P 1'
#
loop_
_entity.id
_entity.type
_entity.pdbx_description
1 polymer ?
#
loop_
_entity_poly.entity_id
_entity_poly.type
_entity_poly.pdbx_seq_one_letter_code
_entity_poly.pdbx_strand_id
1 'polypeptide(L)'
;MKISTLSNIGVVMLMTDGQENEDSNAAGIDVGDVPVHTFGFGDDQDAKVLKAIADNSKLGGTYSDVRLDNLTVAFSLCLGGLLSVVAQDLTLTVSLKEDESTIKQVTAGRYPQSRDADETSVTIKFGDLYTQEGRKVLVELLLPASKRKRGADILDVAYTYKFEGQTFEANPSTVTVRRTDEVKANQQQPPPEVSAEDVRLGVAEIIKQATTDADNNKLESARNKLLEGLKTLQDGDKQQLKVALRAELEELHALMKSEPIYEKEGRPFAYSLLTSHDSQRQAARGNDVGKFQLFATPLMREFLGEPQKFDDINNLDKYTEEVIKALESVEAIINNI
;
A
#
# COMPACT_ATOMS: atom_id res chain seq x y z
N MET A 1 0.35 -8.00 -35.66
CA MET A 1 0.02 -7.44 -34.34
C MET A 1 1.30 -6.79 -33.84
N LYS A 2 1.34 -5.46 -33.77
CA LYS A 2 2.51 -4.74 -33.26
C LYS A 2 2.49 -4.91 -31.75
N ILE A 3 3.46 -5.61 -31.19
CA ILE A 3 3.74 -5.60 -29.77
C ILE A 3 4.31 -4.20 -29.49
N SER A 4 3.49 -3.32 -28.90
CA SER A 4 3.91 -2.05 -28.31
C SER A 4 4.47 -2.32 -26.92
N THR A 5 5.66 -2.90 -26.85
CA THR A 5 6.38 -2.94 -25.58
C THR A 5 7.00 -1.57 -25.28
N LEU A 6 6.80 -1.16 -24.02
CA LEU A 6 7.53 -0.16 -23.24
C LEU A 6 6.98 1.26 -23.26
N SER A 7 5.90 1.45 -22.48
CA SER A 7 5.85 2.57 -21.55
C SER A 7 7.22 2.71 -20.87
N ASN A 8 7.86 3.89 -20.94
CA ASN A 8 9.13 4.16 -20.25
C ASN A 8 8.89 4.22 -18.73
N ILE A 9 8.83 3.08 -18.07
CA ILE A 9 8.77 2.99 -16.60
C ILE A 9 10.20 3.14 -16.09
N GLY A 10 10.53 4.31 -15.56
CA GLY A 10 11.77 4.52 -14.83
C GLY A 10 11.63 4.00 -13.41
N VAL A 11 12.48 3.05 -13.01
CA VAL A 11 12.53 2.54 -11.64
C VAL A 11 13.97 2.29 -11.25
N VAL A 12 14.32 2.55 -9.99
CA VAL A 12 15.62 2.21 -9.43
C VAL A 12 15.46 1.02 -8.49
N MET A 13 16.29 0.00 -8.68
CA MET A 13 16.45 -1.08 -7.72
C MET A 13 17.83 -0.95 -7.08
N LEU A 14 17.86 -0.79 -5.76
CA LEU A 14 19.08 -0.68 -4.97
C LEU A 14 19.20 -1.88 -4.05
N MET A 15 20.32 -2.58 -4.09
CA MET A 15 20.57 -3.77 -3.28
C MET A 15 21.89 -3.62 -2.53
N THR A 16 21.91 -3.91 -1.23
CA THR A 16 23.13 -3.84 -0.42
C THR A 16 23.02 -4.68 0.85
N ASP A 17 24.15 -5.18 1.34
CA ASP A 17 24.36 -5.75 2.67
C ASP A 17 25.16 -4.87 3.61
N GLY A 18 25.58 -3.69 3.13
CA GLY A 18 26.46 -2.79 3.86
C GLY A 18 25.75 -1.63 4.57
N GLN A 19 26.55 -0.95 5.38
CA GLN A 19 26.21 0.31 6.02
C GLN A 19 26.49 1.48 5.08
N GLU A 20 25.78 2.59 5.30
CA GLU A 20 26.12 3.87 4.68
C GLU A 20 27.46 4.39 5.24
N ASN A 21 28.28 5.02 4.39
CA ASN A 21 29.52 5.66 4.86
C ASN A 21 29.19 6.90 5.71
N GLU A 22 29.99 7.18 6.75
CA GLU A 22 29.72 8.27 7.71
C GLU A 22 29.58 9.67 7.07
N ASP A 23 30.21 9.89 5.92
CA ASP A 23 30.24 11.15 5.17
C ASP A 23 29.23 11.21 4.01
N SER A 24 28.39 10.18 3.84
CA SER A 24 27.32 10.16 2.83
C SER A 24 25.94 10.54 3.38
N ASN A 25 25.06 10.92 2.45
CA ASN A 25 23.63 11.18 2.70
C ASN A 25 22.80 10.72 1.49
N ALA A 26 22.82 9.41 1.25
CA ALA A 26 22.12 8.73 0.18
C ALA A 26 20.60 8.95 0.26
N ALA A 27 20.05 8.96 1.48
CA ALA A 27 18.63 9.26 1.71
C ALA A 27 18.26 10.70 1.27
N GLY A 28 19.21 11.64 1.26
CA GLY A 28 18.98 13.03 0.85
C GLY A 28 18.99 13.27 -0.66
N ILE A 29 19.25 12.26 -1.49
CA ILE A 29 19.30 12.39 -2.94
C ILE A 29 17.86 12.51 -3.49
N ASP A 30 17.60 13.59 -4.23
CA ASP A 30 16.33 13.75 -4.95
C ASP A 30 16.35 12.91 -6.23
N VAL A 31 15.56 11.84 -6.22
CA VAL A 31 15.34 10.94 -7.36
C VAL A 31 14.15 11.37 -8.21
N GLY A 32 13.52 12.50 -7.89
CA GLY A 32 12.32 13.00 -8.54
C GLY A 32 11.13 12.05 -8.38
N ASP A 33 10.40 11.85 -9.47
CA ASP A 33 9.20 11.01 -9.53
C ASP A 33 9.54 9.54 -9.88
N VAL A 34 10.79 9.11 -9.66
CA VAL A 34 11.25 7.73 -9.91
C VAL A 34 11.14 6.90 -8.62
N PRO A 35 10.34 5.82 -8.59
CA PRO A 35 10.31 4.91 -7.44
C PRO A 35 11.67 4.22 -7.24
N VAL A 36 12.08 4.10 -5.97
CA VAL A 36 13.27 3.36 -5.56
C VAL A 36 12.85 2.18 -4.70
N HIS A 37 13.11 0.98 -5.20
CA HIS A 37 12.94 -0.27 -4.46
C HIS A 37 14.29 -0.67 -3.85
N THR A 38 14.38 -0.65 -2.53
CA THR A 38 15.58 -1.00 -1.79
C THR A 38 15.48 -2.44 -1.25
N PHE A 39 16.57 -3.20 -1.35
CA PHE A 39 16.69 -4.56 -0.87
C PHE A 39 17.91 -4.64 0.04
N GLY A 40 17.66 -4.74 1.34
CA GLY A 40 18.71 -4.95 2.30
C GLY A 40 18.85 -6.44 2.61
N PHE A 41 20.06 -6.98 2.47
CA PHE A 41 20.35 -8.39 2.76
C PHE A 41 21.48 -8.57 3.78
N GLY A 42 21.43 -9.67 4.54
CA GLY A 42 22.43 -9.95 5.56
C GLY A 42 22.23 -9.14 6.85
N ASP A 43 23.15 -9.35 7.79
CA ASP A 43 23.07 -8.83 9.16
C ASP A 43 23.57 -7.37 9.29
N ASP A 44 24.35 -6.90 8.32
CA ASP A 44 25.07 -5.62 8.37
C ASP A 44 24.40 -4.51 7.54
N GLN A 45 23.18 -4.74 7.04
CA GLN A 45 22.43 -3.76 6.25
C GLN A 45 22.03 -2.53 7.10
N ASP A 46 22.10 -1.33 6.52
CA ASP A 46 21.50 -0.14 7.12
C ASP A 46 20.02 -0.01 6.71
N ALA A 47 19.16 -0.72 7.46
CA ALA A 47 17.72 -0.70 7.24
C ALA A 47 17.11 0.70 7.34
N LYS A 48 17.67 1.61 8.17
CA LYS A 48 17.14 2.97 8.33
C LYS A 48 17.39 3.77 7.07
N VAL A 49 18.61 3.72 6.53
CA VAL A 49 18.98 4.43 5.30
C VAL A 49 18.20 3.88 4.11
N LEU A 50 18.13 2.55 3.97
CA LEU A 50 17.42 1.92 2.85
C LEU A 50 15.91 2.21 2.88
N LYS A 51 15.29 2.21 4.06
CA LYS A 51 13.90 2.63 4.25
C LYS A 51 13.72 4.10 3.89
N ALA A 52 14.62 4.97 4.34
CA ALA A 52 14.54 6.41 4.05
C ALA A 52 14.69 6.71 2.55
N ILE A 53 15.61 6.04 1.84
CA ILE A 53 15.74 6.13 0.38
C ILE A 53 14.43 5.75 -0.31
N ALA A 54 13.84 4.60 0.06
CA ALA A 54 12.59 4.14 -0.53
C ALA A 54 11.41 5.09 -0.22
N ASP A 55 11.32 5.59 1.01
CA ASP A 55 10.26 6.52 1.42
C ASP A 55 10.37 7.87 0.71
N ASN A 56 11.60 8.37 0.51
CA ASN A 56 11.87 9.63 -0.17
C ASN A 56 11.61 9.56 -1.68
N SER A 57 11.56 8.34 -2.25
CA SER A 57 10.98 8.13 -3.58
C SER A 57 9.44 8.21 -3.51
N LYS A 58 8.92 9.37 -3.91
CA LYS A 58 7.56 9.84 -3.62
C LYS A 58 6.44 9.00 -4.27
N LEU A 59 6.76 8.16 -5.26
CA LEU A 59 5.78 7.44 -6.08
C LEU A 59 5.91 5.91 -5.99
N GLY A 60 5.84 5.36 -4.77
CA GLY A 60 5.60 3.91 -4.60
C GLY A 60 6.83 3.01 -4.57
N GLY A 61 8.02 3.55 -4.25
CA GLY A 61 9.17 2.75 -3.82
C GLY A 61 8.88 1.87 -2.61
N THR A 62 9.69 0.85 -2.37
CA THR A 62 9.50 -0.05 -1.22
C THR A 62 10.83 -0.48 -0.65
N TYR A 63 10.87 -0.71 0.65
CA TYR A 63 11.99 -1.34 1.32
C TYR A 63 11.68 -2.82 1.59
N SER A 64 12.55 -3.69 1.10
CA SER A 64 12.46 -5.14 1.29
C SER A 64 13.59 -5.63 2.20
N ASP A 65 13.21 -6.27 3.29
CA ASP A 65 14.13 -7.02 4.14
C ASP A 65 14.22 -8.46 3.62
N VAL A 66 15.43 -8.87 3.23
CA VAL A 66 15.62 -10.13 2.52
C VAL A 66 16.81 -10.90 3.08
N ARG A 67 16.64 -12.22 3.18
CA ARG A 67 17.78 -13.11 3.42
C ARG A 67 18.53 -13.35 2.11
N LEU A 68 19.84 -13.57 2.18
CA LEU A 68 20.69 -13.72 0.98
C LEU A 68 20.24 -14.88 0.08
N ASP A 69 19.79 -15.99 0.68
CA ASP A 69 19.22 -17.14 -0.02
C ASP A 69 17.87 -16.86 -0.70
N ASN A 70 17.16 -15.83 -0.24
CA ASN A 70 15.87 -15.40 -0.78
C ASN A 70 15.94 -14.14 -1.67
N LEU A 71 17.13 -13.60 -1.92
CA LEU A 71 17.30 -12.38 -2.70
C LEU A 71 16.68 -12.53 -4.11
N THR A 72 16.92 -13.66 -4.77
CA THR A 72 16.33 -13.96 -6.09
C THR A 72 14.80 -13.96 -6.05
N VAL A 73 14.20 -14.53 -4.99
CA VAL A 73 12.74 -14.60 -4.82
C VAL A 73 12.15 -13.20 -4.59
N ALA A 74 12.78 -12.40 -3.75
CA ALA A 74 12.34 -11.04 -3.47
C ALA A 74 12.48 -10.12 -4.69
N PHE A 75 13.58 -10.25 -5.44
CA PHE A 75 13.78 -9.55 -6.70
C PHE A 75 12.72 -9.94 -7.73
N SER A 76 12.47 -11.23 -7.85
CA SER A 76 11.43 -11.80 -8.72
C SER A 76 10.05 -11.25 -8.42
N LEU A 77 9.69 -11.16 -7.13
CA LEU A 77 8.43 -10.57 -6.68
C LEU A 77 8.30 -9.11 -7.11
N CYS A 78 9.36 -8.31 -6.94
CA CYS A 78 9.37 -6.91 -7.34
C CYS A 78 9.22 -6.78 -8.86
N LEU A 79 9.98 -7.58 -9.63
CA LEU A 79 9.92 -7.59 -11.08
C LEU A 79 8.54 -8.02 -11.60
N GLY A 80 7.91 -9.01 -10.98
CA GLY A 80 6.54 -9.43 -11.31
C GLY A 80 5.52 -8.29 -11.19
N GLY A 81 5.69 -7.40 -10.19
CA GLY A 81 4.92 -6.16 -10.11
C GLY A 81 5.17 -5.24 -11.30
N LEU A 82 6.45 -4.90 -11.54
CA LEU A 82 6.86 -3.95 -12.57
C LEU A 82 6.52 -4.40 -14.00
N LEU A 83 6.54 -5.70 -14.27
CA LEU A 83 6.12 -6.28 -15.55
C LEU A 83 4.60 -6.26 -15.76
N SER A 84 3.83 -5.83 -14.76
CA SER A 84 2.37 -5.82 -14.78
C SER A 84 1.77 -4.44 -14.53
N VAL A 85 2.51 -3.37 -14.81
CA VAL A 85 1.97 -2.02 -14.75
C VAL A 85 0.86 -1.86 -15.78
N VAL A 86 -0.33 -1.49 -15.31
CA VAL A 86 -1.54 -1.30 -16.15
C VAL A 86 -1.99 0.16 -16.22
N ALA A 87 -1.53 0.98 -15.29
CA ALA A 87 -1.79 2.41 -15.24
C ALA A 87 -0.55 3.14 -14.73
N GLN A 88 -0.15 4.19 -15.45
CA GLN A 88 0.93 5.09 -15.07
C GLN A 88 0.39 6.44 -14.63
N ASP A 89 1.17 7.19 -13.84
CA ASP A 89 0.80 8.54 -13.39
C ASP A 89 -0.63 8.62 -12.79
N LEU A 90 -1.09 7.55 -12.15
CA LEU A 90 -2.43 7.47 -11.59
C LEU A 90 -2.61 8.60 -10.56
N THR A 91 -3.65 9.38 -10.75
CA THR A 91 -4.03 10.47 -9.87
C THR A 91 -5.49 10.34 -9.53
N LEU A 92 -5.82 10.31 -8.24
CA LEU A 92 -7.19 10.30 -7.73
C LEU A 92 -7.53 11.69 -7.22
N THR A 93 -8.69 12.22 -7.61
CA THR A 93 -9.22 13.48 -7.10
C THR A 93 -10.54 13.23 -6.40
N VAL A 94 -10.61 13.69 -5.16
CA VAL A 94 -11.80 13.66 -4.31
C VAL A 94 -12.29 15.09 -4.18
N SER A 95 -13.49 15.39 -4.66
CA SER A 95 -14.04 16.76 -4.72
C SER A 95 -15.40 16.83 -4.06
N LEU A 96 -15.64 17.89 -3.31
CA LEU A 96 -16.95 18.16 -2.72
C LEU A 96 -17.99 18.48 -3.78
N LYS A 97 -19.23 18.08 -3.52
CA LYS A 97 -20.41 18.57 -4.24
C LYS A 97 -21.12 19.59 -3.37
N GLU A 98 -21.20 20.83 -3.88
CA GLU A 98 -21.92 21.95 -3.24
C GLU A 98 -21.47 22.16 -1.76
N ASP A 99 -22.32 22.81 -0.96
CA ASP A 99 -22.06 23.07 0.47
C ASP A 99 -22.58 21.93 1.37
N GLU A 100 -22.63 20.70 0.85
CA GLU A 100 -23.28 19.57 1.51
C GLU A 100 -22.39 18.84 2.51
N SER A 101 -21.06 19.00 2.43
CA SER A 101 -20.11 18.35 3.32
C SER A 101 -18.76 19.09 3.40
N THR A 102 -17.88 18.66 4.29
CA THR A 102 -16.50 19.14 4.38
C THR A 102 -15.55 17.95 4.48
N ILE A 103 -14.47 17.95 3.69
CA ILE A 103 -13.42 16.93 3.77
C ILE A 103 -12.53 17.20 4.98
N LYS A 104 -12.72 16.44 6.06
CA LYS A 104 -11.93 16.56 7.29
C LYS A 104 -10.55 15.95 7.11
N GLN A 105 -10.49 14.72 6.58
CA GLN A 105 -9.25 13.98 6.40
C GLN A 105 -9.34 13.07 5.18
N VAL A 106 -8.21 12.94 4.48
CA VAL A 106 -8.02 11.93 3.43
C VAL A 106 -6.80 11.09 3.80
N THR A 107 -7.03 9.83 4.12
CA THR A 107 -5.98 8.87 4.44
C THR A 107 -5.73 8.00 3.22
N ALA A 108 -4.58 8.21 2.59
CA ALA A 108 -4.14 7.50 1.39
C ALA A 108 -2.67 7.07 1.54
N GLY A 109 -2.28 6.56 2.71
CA GLY A 109 -0.90 6.14 2.96
C GLY A 109 0.12 7.27 2.82
N ARG A 110 1.33 6.95 2.33
CA ARG A 110 2.43 7.91 2.15
C ARG A 110 2.42 8.66 0.81
N TYR A 111 1.36 8.51 0.02
CA TYR A 111 1.28 9.12 -1.31
C TYR A 111 1.14 10.65 -1.22
N PRO A 112 1.80 11.42 -2.10
CA PRO A 112 1.67 12.87 -2.13
C PRO A 112 0.22 13.31 -2.30
N GLN A 113 -0.21 14.23 -1.44
CA GLN A 113 -1.53 14.83 -1.49
C GLN A 113 -1.42 16.35 -1.64
N SER A 114 -2.33 16.94 -2.41
CA SER A 114 -2.48 18.39 -2.54
C SER A 114 -3.95 18.77 -2.42
N ARG A 115 -4.22 19.83 -1.66
CA ARG A 115 -5.54 20.46 -1.61
C ARG A 115 -5.59 21.63 -2.57
N ASP A 116 -6.75 21.88 -3.16
CA ASP A 116 -6.99 23.13 -3.88
C ASP A 116 -7.04 24.33 -2.90
N ALA A 117 -6.99 25.54 -3.47
CA ALA A 117 -6.96 26.77 -2.68
C ALA A 117 -8.23 26.99 -1.85
N ASP A 118 -9.36 26.48 -2.33
CA ASP A 118 -10.67 26.62 -1.69
C ASP A 118 -10.97 25.46 -0.71
N GLU A 119 -10.03 24.52 -0.52
CA GLU A 119 -10.16 23.30 0.28
C GLU A 119 -11.36 22.40 -0.09
N THR A 120 -11.86 22.53 -1.32
CA THR A 120 -13.00 21.77 -1.84
C THR A 120 -12.60 20.45 -2.49
N SER A 121 -11.32 20.26 -2.79
CA SER A 121 -10.82 19.02 -3.38
C SER A 121 -9.47 18.60 -2.82
N VAL A 122 -9.23 17.29 -2.82
CA VAL A 122 -7.97 16.67 -2.47
C VAL A 122 -7.54 15.76 -3.62
N THR A 123 -6.33 16.00 -4.12
CA THR A 123 -5.73 15.19 -5.17
C THR A 123 -4.61 14.34 -4.60
N ILE A 124 -4.61 13.05 -4.89
CA ILE A 124 -3.64 12.05 -4.44
C ILE A 124 -2.89 11.52 -5.66
N LYS A 125 -1.56 11.61 -5.64
CA LYS A 125 -0.70 11.08 -6.70
C LYS A 125 -0.20 9.69 -6.33
N PHE A 126 -0.69 8.69 -7.06
CA PHE A 126 -0.34 7.29 -6.86
C PHE A 126 0.85 6.85 -7.73
N GLY A 127 1.07 7.47 -8.88
CA GLY A 127 2.08 7.01 -9.83
C GLY A 127 1.65 5.70 -10.48
N ASP A 128 2.53 4.72 -10.58
CA ASP A 128 2.24 3.47 -11.28
C ASP A 128 1.41 2.50 -10.43
N LEU A 129 0.47 1.80 -11.07
CA LEU A 129 -0.36 0.75 -10.46
C LEU A 129 -0.20 -0.57 -11.22
N TYR A 130 0.02 -1.66 -10.49
CA TYR A 130 0.12 -3.00 -11.07
C TYR A 130 -1.25 -3.61 -11.31
N THR A 131 -1.32 -4.62 -12.18
CA THR A 131 -2.54 -5.38 -12.43
C THR A 131 -3.03 -5.98 -11.11
N GLN A 132 -4.30 -5.73 -10.80
CA GLN A 132 -4.95 -6.22 -9.57
C GLN A 132 -4.26 -5.76 -8.27
N GLU A 133 -3.43 -4.71 -8.31
CA GLU A 133 -3.00 -3.97 -7.12
C GLU A 133 -4.14 -3.05 -6.66
N GLY A 134 -4.52 -3.16 -5.39
CA GLY A 134 -5.56 -2.32 -4.79
C GLY A 134 -4.96 -1.27 -3.87
N ARG A 135 -5.32 0.01 -4.07
CA ARG A 135 -4.98 1.10 -3.15
C ARG A 135 -6.26 1.74 -2.63
N LYS A 136 -6.48 1.61 -1.34
CA LYS A 136 -7.64 2.16 -0.66
C LYS A 136 -7.37 3.57 -0.18
N VAL A 137 -8.42 4.40 -0.25
CA VAL A 137 -8.43 5.76 0.29
C VAL A 137 -9.61 5.86 1.24
N LEU A 138 -9.33 6.29 2.46
CA LEU A 138 -10.36 6.57 3.45
C LEU A 138 -10.59 8.09 3.52
N VAL A 139 -11.84 8.50 3.36
CA VAL A 139 -12.23 9.92 3.38
C VAL A 139 -13.16 10.15 4.58
N GLU A 140 -12.73 11.00 5.50
CA GLU A 140 -13.55 11.45 6.62
C GLU A 140 -14.29 12.73 6.22
N LEU A 141 -15.63 12.67 6.27
CA LEU A 141 -16.51 13.77 5.89
C LEU A 141 -17.29 14.28 7.08
N LEU A 142 -17.34 15.60 7.24
CA LEU A 142 -18.28 16.25 8.14
C LEU A 142 -19.52 16.67 7.36
N LEU A 143 -20.69 16.20 7.80
CA LEU A 143 -21.98 16.59 7.22
C LEU A 143 -22.69 17.58 8.15
N PRO A 144 -23.22 18.72 7.65
CA PRO A 144 -23.96 19.67 8.47
C PRO A 144 -25.24 19.02 9.02
N ALA A 145 -25.80 19.47 10.13
CA ALA A 145 -27.07 18.92 10.62
C ALA A 145 -28.23 19.28 9.67
N SER A 146 -29.18 18.36 9.46
CA SER A 146 -30.39 18.63 8.66
C SER A 146 -31.59 18.00 9.33
N LYS A 147 -32.69 18.75 9.34
CA LYS A 147 -34.00 18.32 9.85
C LYS A 147 -34.94 17.83 8.74
N ARG A 148 -34.46 17.82 7.48
CA ARG A 148 -35.26 17.43 6.32
C ARG A 148 -34.74 16.12 5.77
N LYS A 149 -35.66 15.18 5.51
CA LYS A 149 -35.37 14.02 4.68
C LYS A 149 -34.99 14.49 3.29
N ARG A 150 -33.80 14.14 2.84
CA ARG A 150 -33.33 14.34 1.47
C ARG A 150 -32.16 13.43 1.15
N GLY A 151 -31.97 13.15 -0.13
CA GLY A 151 -30.69 12.71 -0.66
C GLY A 151 -29.90 13.92 -1.13
N ALA A 152 -28.58 13.90 -0.93
CA ALA A 152 -27.67 14.87 -1.50
C ALA A 152 -26.41 14.14 -1.96
N ASP A 153 -25.92 14.52 -3.13
CA ASP A 153 -24.60 14.14 -3.59
C ASP A 153 -23.60 15.00 -2.82
N ILE A 154 -22.62 14.36 -2.18
CA ILE A 154 -21.73 15.03 -1.23
C ILE A 154 -20.27 15.06 -1.68
N LEU A 155 -19.90 14.15 -2.58
CA LEU A 155 -18.53 13.92 -2.99
C LEU A 155 -18.51 13.31 -4.39
N ASP A 156 -17.61 13.77 -5.25
CA ASP A 156 -17.18 13.07 -6.45
C ASP A 156 -15.80 12.48 -6.23
N VAL A 157 -15.59 11.29 -6.77
CA VAL A 157 -14.30 10.63 -6.84
C VAL A 157 -13.99 10.35 -8.31
N ALA A 158 -12.98 11.00 -8.84
CA ALA A 158 -12.52 10.83 -10.22
C ALA A 158 -11.05 10.43 -10.23
N TYR A 159 -10.58 9.78 -11.29
CA TYR A 159 -9.16 9.50 -11.46
C TYR A 159 -8.73 9.68 -12.91
N THR A 160 -7.45 9.98 -13.07
CA THR A 160 -6.77 10.06 -14.37
C THR A 160 -5.54 9.17 -14.35
N TYR A 161 -5.20 8.59 -15.49
CA TYR A 161 -4.03 7.74 -15.62
C TYR A 161 -3.50 7.77 -17.05
N LYS A 162 -2.29 7.26 -17.25
CA LYS A 162 -1.70 7.05 -18.56
C LYS A 162 -1.60 5.56 -18.89
N PHE A 163 -1.89 5.22 -20.13
CA PHE A 163 -1.66 3.90 -20.70
C PHE A 163 -1.13 4.07 -22.13
N GLU A 164 -0.02 3.40 -22.46
CA GLU A 164 0.70 3.54 -23.74
C GLU A 164 0.95 5.00 -24.16
N GLY A 165 1.27 5.86 -23.18
CA GLY A 165 1.56 7.29 -23.40
C GLY A 165 0.34 8.18 -23.62
N GLN A 166 -0.88 7.62 -23.61
CA GLN A 166 -2.13 8.38 -23.70
C GLN A 166 -2.74 8.58 -22.32
N THR A 167 -3.30 9.76 -22.07
CA THR A 167 -4.02 10.06 -20.83
C THR A 167 -5.49 9.68 -20.96
N PHE A 168 -6.00 9.01 -19.94
CA PHE A 168 -7.39 8.62 -19.79
C PHE A 168 -7.96 9.27 -18.52
N GLU A 169 -9.21 9.67 -18.58
CA GLU A 169 -9.98 10.20 -17.46
C GLU A 169 -11.17 9.28 -17.22
N ALA A 170 -11.34 8.83 -15.99
CA ALA A 170 -12.48 8.02 -15.62
C ALA A 170 -13.70 8.90 -15.33
N ASN A 171 -14.88 8.37 -15.64
CA ASN A 171 -16.12 8.99 -15.20
C ASN A 171 -16.13 9.10 -13.66
N PRO A 172 -16.48 10.26 -13.10
CA PRO A 172 -16.55 10.42 -11.66
C PRO A 172 -17.59 9.48 -11.03
N SER A 173 -17.22 8.86 -9.91
CA SER A 173 -18.13 8.16 -9.03
C SER A 173 -18.66 9.13 -7.97
N THR A 174 -19.96 9.33 -7.93
CA THR A 174 -20.61 10.23 -6.98
C THR A 174 -21.07 9.48 -5.73
N VAL A 175 -20.75 10.02 -4.56
CA VAL A 175 -21.22 9.52 -3.26
C VAL A 175 -22.45 10.31 -2.84
N THR A 176 -23.58 9.62 -2.68
CA THR A 176 -24.83 10.20 -2.20
C THR A 176 -25.11 9.81 -0.75
N VAL A 177 -25.45 10.79 0.08
CA VAL A 177 -25.96 10.54 1.44
C VAL A 177 -27.45 10.82 1.51
N ARG A 178 -28.20 9.87 2.06
CA ARG A 178 -29.64 9.99 2.32
C ARG A 178 -29.90 10.20 3.80
N ARG A 179 -30.60 11.27 4.14
CA ARG A 179 -30.99 11.61 5.50
C ARG A 179 -32.39 11.10 5.80
N THR A 180 -32.55 10.37 6.90
CA THR A 180 -33.80 9.75 7.33
C THR A 180 -34.13 10.13 8.78
N ASP A 181 -35.41 10.13 9.14
CA ASP A 181 -35.86 10.40 10.52
C ASP A 181 -35.70 9.17 11.44
N GLU A 182 -35.53 8.00 10.83
CA GLU A 182 -35.39 6.71 11.53
C GLU A 182 -34.02 6.13 11.16
N VAL A 183 -33.24 5.78 12.18
CA VAL A 183 -32.00 5.01 12.03
C VAL A 183 -32.38 3.54 12.15
N LYS A 184 -32.32 2.78 11.04
CA LYS A 184 -32.51 1.33 11.11
C LYS A 184 -31.28 0.72 11.80
N ALA A 185 -31.47 -0.33 12.59
CA ALA A 185 -30.37 -0.97 13.33
C ALA A 185 -29.22 -1.45 12.41
N ASN A 186 -29.52 -1.85 11.18
CA ASN A 186 -28.53 -2.24 10.17
C ASN A 186 -27.79 -1.07 9.50
N GLN A 187 -28.19 0.18 9.75
CA GLN A 187 -27.52 1.40 9.27
C GLN A 187 -26.56 1.99 10.32
N GLN A 188 -26.41 1.35 11.48
CA GLN A 188 -25.49 1.80 12.53
C GLN A 188 -24.06 1.30 12.33
N GLN A 189 -23.85 0.30 11.46
CA GLN A 189 -22.53 -0.24 11.19
C GLN A 189 -21.97 0.37 9.90
N PRO A 190 -20.69 0.79 9.89
CA PRO A 190 -20.04 1.21 8.66
C PRO A 190 -20.03 0.09 7.62
N PRO A 191 -19.91 0.42 6.32
CA PRO A 191 -19.70 -0.58 5.28
C PRO A 191 -18.52 -1.51 5.61
N PRO A 192 -18.59 -2.82 5.28
CA PRO A 192 -17.54 -3.77 5.59
C PRO A 192 -16.15 -3.34 5.10
N GLU A 193 -16.08 -2.69 3.94
CA GLU A 193 -14.84 -2.21 3.33
C GLU A 193 -14.18 -1.10 4.16
N VAL A 194 -15.01 -0.19 4.71
CA VAL A 194 -14.57 0.89 5.60
C VAL A 194 -14.07 0.30 6.92
N SER A 195 -14.86 -0.58 7.54
CA SER A 195 -14.46 -1.24 8.79
C SER A 195 -13.19 -2.09 8.63
N ALA A 196 -13.03 -2.78 7.51
CA ALA A 196 -11.82 -3.56 7.22
C ALA A 196 -10.59 -2.67 7.09
N GLU A 197 -10.74 -1.52 6.43
CA GLU A 197 -9.64 -0.56 6.27
C GLU A 197 -9.29 0.15 7.58
N ASP A 198 -10.28 0.52 8.39
CA ASP A 198 -10.06 1.07 9.74
C ASP A 198 -9.26 0.09 10.62
N VAL A 199 -9.58 -1.20 10.57
CA VAL A 199 -8.83 -2.25 11.28
C VAL A 199 -7.39 -2.33 10.79
N ARG A 200 -7.17 -2.31 9.46
CA ARG A 200 -5.82 -2.35 8.87
C ARG A 200 -4.99 -1.13 9.31
N LEU A 201 -5.57 0.06 9.23
CA LEU A 201 -4.91 1.31 9.64
C LEU A 201 -4.59 1.32 11.14
N GLY A 202 -5.49 0.83 11.97
CA GLY A 202 -5.24 0.65 13.40
C GLY A 202 -4.04 -0.26 13.68
N VAL A 203 -3.93 -1.39 12.97
CA VAL A 203 -2.77 -2.29 13.08
C VAL A 203 -1.49 -1.65 12.56
N ALA A 204 -1.54 -0.94 11.43
CA ALA A 204 -0.38 -0.22 10.89
C ALA A 204 0.14 0.83 11.88
N GLU A 205 -0.75 1.55 12.56
CA GLU A 205 -0.37 2.52 13.59
C GLU A 205 0.24 1.84 14.83
N ILE A 206 -0.29 0.68 15.26
CA ILE A 206 0.33 -0.12 16.33
C ILE A 206 1.74 -0.55 15.95
N ILE A 207 1.96 -1.05 14.72
CA ILE A 207 3.28 -1.42 14.21
C ILE A 207 4.21 -0.21 14.26
N LYS A 208 3.76 0.96 13.79
CA LYS A 208 4.55 2.20 13.80
C LYS A 208 4.95 2.62 15.21
N GLN A 209 4.02 2.60 16.16
CA GLN A 209 4.29 2.97 17.55
C GLN A 209 5.20 1.97 18.26
N ALA A 210 5.04 0.67 18.01
CA ALA A 210 5.90 -0.36 18.56
C ALA A 210 7.32 -0.26 17.99
N THR A 211 7.45 -0.05 16.68
CA THR A 211 8.74 0.18 16.01
C THR A 211 9.43 1.41 16.57
N THR A 212 8.69 2.52 16.76
CA THR A 212 9.23 3.74 17.37
C THR A 212 9.74 3.48 18.79
N ASP A 213 8.99 2.75 19.62
CA ASP A 213 9.43 2.38 20.97
C ASP A 213 10.70 1.52 20.95
N ALA A 214 10.73 0.50 20.08
CA ALA A 214 11.85 -0.40 19.94
C ALA A 214 13.11 0.33 19.41
N ASP A 215 12.95 1.27 18.48
CA ASP A 215 14.02 2.15 17.99
C ASP A 215 14.61 3.04 19.08
N ASN A 216 13.84 3.31 20.14
CA ASN A 216 14.26 4.05 21.32
C ASN A 216 14.65 3.13 22.49
N ASN A 217 14.98 1.86 22.21
CA ASN A 217 15.38 0.84 23.20
C ASN A 217 14.32 0.54 24.27
N LYS A 218 13.03 0.78 23.98
CA LYS A 218 11.90 0.49 24.87
C LYS A 218 11.17 -0.79 24.44
N LEU A 219 11.90 -1.90 24.34
CA LEU A 219 11.37 -3.17 23.81
C LEU A 219 10.16 -3.70 24.59
N GLU A 220 10.15 -3.61 25.92
CA GLU A 220 8.98 -4.03 26.71
C GLU A 220 7.73 -3.23 26.36
N SER A 221 7.86 -1.91 26.17
CA SER A 221 6.76 -1.04 25.75
C SER A 221 6.27 -1.41 24.35
N ALA A 222 7.21 -1.61 23.42
CA ALA A 222 6.91 -2.04 22.05
C ALA A 222 6.14 -3.37 22.02
N ARG A 223 6.62 -4.37 22.76
CA ARG A 223 5.97 -5.68 22.87
C ARG A 223 4.57 -5.58 23.47
N ASN A 224 4.38 -4.78 24.51
CA ASN A 224 3.07 -4.57 25.13
C ASN A 224 2.06 -3.96 24.16
N LYS A 225 2.47 -2.97 23.35
CA LYS A 225 1.63 -2.40 22.27
C LYS A 225 1.20 -3.44 21.25
N LEU A 226 2.12 -4.31 20.81
CA LEU A 226 1.80 -5.40 19.89
C LEU A 226 0.81 -6.40 20.52
N LEU A 227 0.97 -6.72 21.81
CA LEU A 227 0.03 -7.58 22.53
C LEU A 227 -1.36 -6.94 22.69
N GLU A 228 -1.45 -5.62 22.88
CA GLU A 228 -2.72 -4.89 22.86
C GLU A 228 -3.40 -4.99 21.49
N GLY A 229 -2.65 -4.77 20.40
CA GLY A 229 -3.15 -5.00 19.04
C GLY A 229 -3.61 -6.43 18.79
N LEU A 230 -2.86 -7.42 19.28
CA LEU A 230 -3.27 -8.82 19.18
C LEU A 230 -4.58 -9.10 19.91
N LYS A 231 -4.86 -8.43 21.03
CA LYS A 231 -6.14 -8.57 21.76
C LYS A 231 -7.31 -7.97 20.98
N THR A 232 -7.14 -6.84 20.30
CA THR A 232 -8.21 -6.25 19.48
C THR A 232 -8.57 -7.11 18.27
N LEU A 233 -7.67 -7.99 17.85
CA LEU A 233 -7.90 -8.99 16.79
C LEU A 233 -8.44 -10.35 17.31
N GLN A 234 -8.64 -10.55 18.62
CA GLN A 234 -9.06 -11.84 19.19
C GLN A 234 -10.56 -12.13 19.02
N ASP A 235 -11.41 -11.11 18.93
CA ASP A 235 -12.85 -11.30 18.88
C ASP A 235 -13.36 -11.45 17.44
N GLY A 236 -13.72 -12.69 17.08
CA GLY A 236 -14.93 -12.94 16.31
C GLY A 236 -14.85 -13.16 14.80
N ASP A 237 -13.71 -13.28 14.12
CA ASP A 237 -13.77 -13.48 12.66
C ASP A 237 -12.62 -14.29 12.04
N LYS A 238 -13.00 -15.36 11.32
CA LYS A 238 -12.17 -16.09 10.34
C LYS A 238 -11.86 -15.26 9.09
N GLN A 239 -12.01 -13.93 9.15
CA GLN A 239 -11.73 -13.04 8.04
C GLN A 239 -10.23 -13.08 7.74
N GLN A 240 -9.90 -13.39 6.50
CA GLN A 240 -8.53 -13.56 6.02
C GLN A 240 -7.64 -12.35 6.34
N LEU A 241 -8.21 -11.13 6.33
CA LEU A 241 -7.50 -9.91 6.71
C LEU A 241 -7.03 -9.94 8.17
N LYS A 242 -7.92 -10.21 9.14
CA LYS A 242 -7.56 -10.24 10.57
C LYS A 242 -6.52 -11.32 10.86
N VAL A 243 -6.62 -12.47 10.17
CA VAL A 243 -5.63 -13.55 10.27
C VAL A 243 -4.26 -13.08 9.77
N ALA A 244 -4.20 -12.42 8.61
CA ALA A 244 -2.95 -11.89 8.06
C ALA A 244 -2.32 -10.82 8.99
N LEU A 245 -3.12 -9.86 9.45
CA LEU A 245 -2.65 -8.81 10.37
C LEU A 245 -2.15 -9.37 11.70
N ARG A 246 -2.83 -10.38 12.24
CA ARG A 246 -2.40 -11.07 13.45
C ARG A 246 -1.03 -11.73 13.25
N ALA A 247 -0.82 -12.42 12.13
CA ALA A 247 0.45 -13.07 11.83
C ALA A 247 1.60 -12.06 11.75
N GLU A 248 1.37 -10.88 11.17
CA GLU A 248 2.36 -9.79 11.13
C GLU A 248 2.73 -9.30 12.54
N LEU A 249 1.73 -9.08 13.41
CA LEU A 249 1.96 -8.64 14.80
C LEU A 249 2.67 -9.72 15.64
N GLU A 250 2.33 -11.00 15.47
CA GLU A 250 2.98 -12.11 16.17
C GLU A 250 4.46 -12.23 15.79
N GLU A 251 4.77 -12.13 14.49
CA GLU A 251 6.14 -12.18 13.99
C GLU A 251 6.96 -11.01 14.52
N LEU A 252 6.47 -9.78 14.37
CA LEU A 252 7.18 -8.59 14.85
C LEU A 252 7.38 -8.64 16.38
N HIS A 253 6.39 -9.13 17.12
CA HIS A 253 6.51 -9.32 18.56
C HIS A 253 7.58 -10.36 18.92
N ALA A 254 7.74 -11.43 18.15
CA ALA A 254 8.80 -12.41 18.34
C ALA A 254 10.20 -11.79 18.08
N LEU A 255 10.31 -10.95 17.05
CA LEU A 255 11.54 -10.28 16.67
C LEU A 255 11.93 -9.09 17.58
N MET A 256 11.04 -8.66 18.48
CA MET A 256 11.33 -7.66 19.52
C MET A 256 11.71 -8.28 20.87
N LYS A 257 12.31 -9.48 20.90
CA LYS A 257 12.64 -10.20 22.16
C LYS A 257 13.84 -9.64 22.91
N SER A 258 14.85 -9.18 22.18
CA SER A 258 16.06 -8.56 22.74
C SER A 258 16.61 -7.56 21.72
N GLU A 259 17.45 -6.65 22.20
CA GLU A 259 18.05 -5.61 21.36
C GLU A 259 18.83 -6.20 20.16
N PRO A 260 19.70 -7.22 20.31
CA PRO A 260 20.38 -7.80 19.14
C PRO A 260 19.46 -8.44 18.11
N ILE A 261 18.35 -9.07 18.54
CA ILE A 261 17.37 -9.66 17.63
C ILE A 261 16.59 -8.56 16.92
N TYR A 262 16.19 -7.53 17.66
CA TYR A 262 15.47 -6.40 17.08
C TYR A 262 16.32 -5.66 16.06
N GLU A 263 17.57 -5.36 16.38
CA GLU A 263 18.43 -4.61 15.47
C GLU A 263 18.69 -5.36 14.17
N LYS A 264 18.96 -6.66 14.25
CA LYS A 264 19.33 -7.48 13.08
C LYS A 264 18.14 -7.98 12.26
N GLU A 265 17.04 -8.34 12.91
CA GLU A 265 15.90 -8.99 12.24
C GLU A 265 14.62 -8.18 12.42
N GLY A 266 14.35 -7.68 13.63
CA GLY A 266 13.09 -7.00 13.94
C GLY A 266 12.91 -5.64 13.26
N ARG A 267 13.96 -4.84 13.14
CA ARG A 267 13.95 -3.50 12.53
C ARG A 267 13.80 -3.59 11.01
N PRO A 268 14.60 -4.38 10.27
CA PRO A 268 14.35 -4.64 8.85
C PRO A 268 12.93 -5.16 8.59
N PHE A 269 12.46 -6.12 9.39
CA PHE A 269 11.12 -6.66 9.26
C PHE A 269 10.03 -5.61 9.52
N ALA A 270 10.18 -4.78 10.56
CA ALA A 270 9.25 -3.70 10.87
C ALA A 270 9.17 -2.65 9.76
N TYR A 271 10.31 -2.24 9.20
CA TYR A 271 10.34 -1.23 8.15
C TYR A 271 9.74 -1.73 6.83
N SER A 272 9.92 -3.01 6.50
CA SER A 272 9.29 -3.64 5.32
C SER A 272 7.79 -3.88 5.52
N LEU A 273 7.32 -4.09 6.76
CA LEU A 273 5.89 -4.01 7.10
C LEU A 273 5.33 -2.61 6.86
N LEU A 274 5.96 -1.59 7.46
CA LEU A 274 5.50 -0.20 7.39
C LEU A 274 5.44 0.30 5.95
N THR A 275 6.50 0.11 5.16
CA THR A 275 6.51 0.55 3.75
C THR A 275 5.35 -0.06 2.97
N SER A 276 5.00 -1.32 3.24
CA SER A 276 3.93 -2.01 2.53
C SER A 276 2.55 -1.56 2.96
N HIS A 277 2.34 -1.30 4.24
CA HIS A 277 1.07 -0.72 4.72
C HIS A 277 0.89 0.72 4.26
N ASP A 278 1.97 1.50 4.18
CA ASP A 278 1.96 2.91 3.75
C ASP A 278 1.76 3.06 2.23
N SER A 279 2.33 2.15 1.44
CA SER A 279 2.17 2.15 -0.02
C SER A 279 1.02 1.26 -0.51
N GLN A 280 0.49 0.39 0.36
CA GLN A 280 -0.42 -0.70 -0.02
C GLN A 280 0.13 -1.57 -1.16
N ARG A 281 1.45 -1.76 -1.16
CA ARG A 281 2.20 -2.51 -2.17
C ARG A 281 3.07 -3.56 -1.49
N GLN A 282 3.18 -4.71 -2.13
CA GLN A 282 3.97 -5.81 -1.58
C GLN A 282 5.47 -5.48 -1.61
N ALA A 283 6.10 -5.53 -0.44
CA ALA A 283 7.54 -5.67 -0.27
C ALA A 283 7.89 -7.04 0.33
N ALA A 284 9.04 -7.60 -0.05
CA ALA A 284 9.56 -8.81 0.58
C ALA A 284 9.97 -8.52 2.03
N ARG A 285 9.76 -9.49 2.93
CA ARG A 285 10.09 -9.32 4.34
C ARG A 285 10.37 -10.64 5.04
N GLY A 286 11.39 -10.64 5.90
CA GLY A 286 11.74 -11.75 6.75
C GLY A 286 12.27 -12.99 6.01
N ASN A 287 12.30 -14.10 6.74
CA ASN A 287 12.89 -15.37 6.25
C ASN A 287 12.01 -16.11 5.25
N ASP A 288 10.70 -15.84 5.24
CA ASP A 288 9.75 -16.44 4.31
C ASP A 288 9.06 -15.31 3.53
N VAL A 289 9.62 -14.99 2.36
CA VAL A 289 9.11 -13.95 1.46
C VAL A 289 7.65 -14.22 1.07
N GLY A 290 7.22 -15.49 1.09
CA GLY A 290 5.87 -15.91 0.77
C GLY A 290 4.89 -15.90 1.94
N LYS A 291 5.32 -15.67 3.19
CA LYS A 291 4.42 -15.75 4.35
C LYS A 291 3.43 -14.57 4.43
N PHE A 292 3.89 -13.36 4.16
CA PHE A 292 3.11 -12.13 4.36
C PHE A 292 2.70 -11.52 3.03
N GLN A 293 1.52 -11.92 2.52
CA GLN A 293 1.09 -11.60 1.15
C GLN A 293 -0.11 -10.63 1.09
N LEU A 294 -0.32 -9.81 2.12
CA LEU A 294 -1.52 -8.96 2.21
C LEU A 294 -1.69 -8.03 1.00
N PHE A 295 -0.58 -7.59 0.39
CA PHE A 295 -0.57 -6.68 -0.75
C PHE A 295 -0.07 -7.34 -2.04
N ALA A 296 0.12 -8.66 -2.05
CA ALA A 296 0.64 -9.39 -3.20
C ALA A 296 -0.44 -9.56 -4.27
N THR A 297 -0.14 -9.08 -5.49
CA THR A 297 -0.98 -9.33 -6.65
C THR A 297 -0.95 -10.82 -7.01
N PRO A 298 -1.95 -11.35 -7.73
CA PRO A 298 -1.93 -12.75 -8.16
C PRO A 298 -0.68 -13.11 -8.96
N LEU A 299 -0.21 -12.23 -9.84
CA LEU A 299 1.02 -12.45 -10.59
C LEU A 299 2.25 -12.58 -9.67
N MET A 300 2.37 -11.71 -8.65
CA MET A 300 3.44 -11.85 -7.65
C MET A 300 3.38 -13.20 -6.94
N ARG A 301 2.18 -13.73 -6.64
CA ARG A 301 2.01 -15.04 -6.01
C ARG A 301 2.41 -16.19 -6.92
N GLU A 302 2.18 -16.07 -8.23
CA GLU A 302 2.70 -17.05 -9.20
C GLU A 302 4.23 -17.08 -9.20
N PHE A 303 4.87 -15.91 -9.19
CA PHE A 303 6.34 -15.80 -9.13
C PHE A 303 6.94 -16.33 -7.82
N LEU A 304 6.20 -16.25 -6.72
CA LEU A 304 6.62 -16.86 -5.44
C LEU A 304 6.57 -18.40 -5.49
N GLY A 305 5.59 -18.98 -6.19
CA GLY A 305 5.44 -20.44 -6.30
C GLY A 305 6.46 -21.08 -7.24
N GLU A 306 6.91 -20.35 -8.26
CA GLU A 306 7.83 -20.87 -9.28
C GLU A 306 8.89 -19.82 -9.69
N PRO A 307 9.90 -19.53 -8.84
CA PRO A 307 10.91 -18.52 -9.11
C PRO A 307 11.82 -18.80 -10.32
N GLN A 308 11.73 -19.99 -10.93
CA GLN A 308 12.49 -20.39 -12.12
C GLN A 308 11.78 -20.10 -13.45
N LYS A 309 10.49 -19.69 -13.43
CA LYS A 309 9.74 -19.32 -14.65
C LYS A 309 10.28 -18.08 -15.37
N PHE A 310 11.34 -17.43 -14.87
CA PHE A 310 12.01 -16.30 -15.52
C PHE A 310 12.76 -16.66 -16.79
N ASP A 311 13.11 -17.92 -17.03
CA ASP A 311 13.76 -18.29 -18.31
C ASP A 311 12.77 -18.24 -19.49
N ASP A 312 11.46 -18.15 -19.23
CA ASP A 312 10.37 -18.13 -20.21
C ASP A 312 9.71 -16.73 -20.39
N ILE A 313 10.51 -15.64 -20.38
CA ILE A 313 10.06 -14.25 -20.62
C ILE A 313 9.30 -14.07 -21.96
N ASN A 314 9.33 -15.05 -22.87
CA ASN A 314 8.55 -15.07 -24.10
C ASN A 314 7.03 -15.26 -23.89
N ASN A 315 6.54 -15.45 -22.66
CA ASN A 315 5.13 -15.74 -22.37
C ASN A 315 4.32 -14.54 -21.80
N LEU A 316 4.85 -13.31 -21.88
CA LEU A 316 4.14 -12.07 -21.48
C LEU A 316 2.82 -11.84 -22.24
N ASP A 317 2.64 -12.45 -23.41
CA ASP A 317 1.39 -12.40 -24.19
C ASP A 317 0.20 -12.95 -23.39
N LYS A 318 0.41 -13.98 -22.56
CA LYS A 318 -0.64 -14.57 -21.70
C LYS A 318 -1.09 -13.60 -20.60
N TYR A 319 -0.15 -12.86 -20.02
CA TYR A 319 -0.43 -11.88 -18.96
C TYR A 319 -1.10 -10.62 -19.52
N THR A 320 -0.88 -10.31 -20.80
CA THR A 320 -1.55 -9.21 -21.51
C THR A 320 -3.05 -9.50 -21.68
N GLU A 321 -3.44 -10.75 -22.00
CA GLU A 321 -4.85 -11.14 -22.04
C GLU A 321 -5.54 -11.06 -20.68
N GLU A 322 -4.83 -11.38 -19.59
CA GLU A 322 -5.38 -11.28 -18.23
C GLU A 322 -5.54 -9.82 -17.77
N VAL A 323 -4.62 -8.93 -18.16
CA VAL A 323 -4.76 -7.48 -17.97
C VAL A 323 -5.96 -6.94 -18.75
N ILE A 324 -6.14 -7.33 -20.01
CA ILE A 324 -7.30 -6.94 -20.83
C ILE A 324 -8.59 -7.42 -20.17
N LYS A 325 -8.67 -8.68 -19.74
CA LYS A 325 -9.84 -9.21 -19.03
C LYS A 325 -10.11 -8.50 -17.71
N ALA A 326 -9.06 -8.10 -16.97
CA ALA A 326 -9.21 -7.36 -15.73
C ALA A 326 -9.78 -5.95 -15.98
N LEU A 327 -9.31 -5.26 -17.02
CA LEU A 327 -9.85 -3.96 -17.45
C LEU A 327 -11.31 -4.09 -17.92
N GLU A 328 -11.64 -5.10 -18.73
CA GLU A 328 -13.01 -5.40 -19.17
C GLU A 328 -13.93 -5.75 -17.99
N SER A 329 -13.42 -6.44 -16.96
CA SER A 329 -14.17 -6.80 -15.76
C SER A 329 -14.46 -5.57 -14.88
N VAL A 330 -13.52 -4.63 -14.79
CA VAL A 330 -13.72 -3.35 -14.11
C VAL A 330 -14.76 -2.51 -14.84
N GLU A 331 -14.70 -2.43 -16.18
CA GLU A 331 -15.73 -1.76 -16.98
C GLU A 331 -17.12 -2.43 -16.83
N ALA A 332 -17.19 -3.76 -16.78
CA ALA A 332 -18.44 -4.50 -16.62
C ALA A 332 -19.08 -4.31 -15.23
N ILE A 333 -18.27 -4.11 -14.18
CA ILE A 333 -18.75 -3.80 -12.83
C ILE A 333 -19.25 -2.35 -12.76
N ILE A 334 -18.55 -1.41 -13.41
CA ILE A 334 -18.95 0.00 -13.49
C ILE A 334 -20.27 0.16 -14.27
N ASN A 335 -20.48 -0.64 -15.32
CA ASN A 335 -21.67 -0.55 -16.18
C ASN A 335 -22.92 -1.28 -15.65
N ASN A 336 -22.84 -2.01 -14.53
CA ASN A 336 -23.95 -2.79 -13.95
C ASN A 336 -24.39 -2.32 -12.56
N ILE A 337 -24.01 -1.11 -12.14
CA ILE A 337 -24.51 -0.42 -10.94
C ILE A 337 -25.30 0.81 -11.39
#